data_AF-A0A7C2YDZ7-F1
#
_entry.id   AF-A0A7C2YDZ7-F1
#
_cell.length_a   1.000
_cell.length_b   1.000
_cell.length_c   1.000
_cell.angle_alpha   90.00
_cell.angle_beta   90.00
_cell.angle_gamma   90.00
#
_symmetry.space_group_name_H-M   'P 1'
#
loop_
_entity.id
_entity.type
_entity.pdbx_description
1 polymer ?
#
loop_
_entity_poly.entity_id
_entity_poly.type
_entity_poly.pdbx_seq_one_letter_code
_entity_poly.pdbx_strand_id
1 'polypeptide(L)'
;MGRTVPSSRMAIEPEIERLMKMIEYIHEPEVKRALKEIVEAYADIAPVFRAVPPYDKTYAILLAGLLRTMKRLEVIEQKLDIKG
;
A
#
# COMPACT_ATOMS: atom_id res chain seq x y z
N MET A 1 -16.25 22.98 9.96
CA MET A 1 -14.93 22.43 10.32
C MET A 1 -14.43 21.62 9.13
N GLY A 2 -13.41 22.11 8.43
CA GLY A 2 -12.92 21.48 7.20
C GLY A 2 -12.28 20.13 7.51
N ARG A 3 -12.63 19.10 6.73
CA ARG A 3 -11.93 17.81 6.75
C ARG A 3 -10.49 18.07 6.32
N THR A 4 -9.57 18.16 7.28
CA THR A 4 -8.14 18.14 6.99
C THR A 4 -7.83 16.77 6.39
N VAL A 5 -7.49 16.76 5.10
CA VAL A 5 -7.00 15.55 4.44
C VAL A 5 -5.76 15.12 5.22
N PRO A 6 -5.71 13.88 5.76
CA PRO A 6 -4.53 13.42 6.47
C PRO A 6 -3.33 13.55 5.54
N SER A 7 -2.21 14.04 6.06
CA SER A 7 -0.98 14.08 5.28
C SER A 7 -0.69 12.67 4.75
N SER A 8 -0.13 12.55 3.54
CA SER A 8 0.15 11.25 2.93
C SER A 8 0.95 10.33 3.87
N ARG A 9 1.77 10.90 4.77
CA ARG A 9 2.45 10.19 5.87
C ARG A 9 1.52 9.51 6.87
N MET A 10 0.42 10.14 7.24
CA MET A 10 -0.56 9.60 8.19
C MET A 10 -1.49 8.58 7.54
N ALA A 11 -1.62 8.60 6.21
CA ALA A 11 -2.48 7.68 5.47
C ALA A 11 -1.80 6.33 5.15
N ILE A 12 -0.46 6.25 5.19
CA ILE A 12 0.29 5.04 4.82
C ILE A 12 0.03 3.86 5.78
N GLU A 13 0.07 4.10 7.10
CA GLU A 13 -0.14 3.02 8.09
C GLU A 13 -1.55 2.39 8.01
N PRO A 14 -2.64 3.19 8.03
CA PRO A 14 -3.99 2.64 7.81
C PRO A 14 -4.14 1.91 6.48
N GLU A 15 -3.43 2.35 5.44
CA GLU A 15 -3.51 1.74 4.12
C GLU A 15 -2.77 0.39 4.08
N ILE A 16 -1.61 0.27 4.73
CA ILE A 16 -0.92 -1.01 4.91
C ILE A 16 -1.82 -2.01 5.64
N GLU A 17 -2.46 -1.58 6.74
CA GLU A 17 -3.39 -2.45 7.48
C GLU A 17 -4.59 -2.87 6.62
N ARG A 18 -5.12 -1.96 5.81
CA ARG A 18 -6.21 -2.25 4.86
C ARG A 18 -5.78 -3.30 3.83
N LEU A 19 -4.61 -3.13 3.22
CA LEU A 19 -4.06 -4.05 2.23
C LEU A 19 -3.78 -5.43 2.82
N MET A 20 -3.22 -5.49 4.04
CA MET A 20 -3.00 -6.75 4.74
C MET A 20 -4.30 -7.52 4.96
N LYS A 21 -5.38 -6.84 5.35
CA LYS A 21 -6.71 -7.46 5.48
C LYS A 21 -7.23 -7.97 4.14
N MET A 22 -7.05 -7.22 3.06
CA MET A 22 -7.48 -7.62 1.71
C MET A 22 -6.74 -8.86 1.22
N ILE A 23 -5.42 -8.94 1.46
CA ILE A 23 -4.59 -10.10 1.11
C ILE A 23 -5.08 -11.39 1.76
N GLU A 24 -5.69 -11.32 2.95
CA GLU A 24 -6.21 -12.51 3.63
C GLU A 24 -7.32 -13.22 2.83
N TYR A 25 -8.08 -12.49 2.01
CA TYR A 25 -9.15 -13.02 1.16
C TYR A 25 -8.66 -13.63 -0.16
N ILE A 26 -7.36 -13.56 -0.45
CA ILE A 26 -6.80 -14.14 -1.68
C ILE A 26 -6.62 -15.65 -1.49
N HIS A 27 -7.28 -16.43 -2.35
CA HIS A 27 -7.28 -17.89 -2.27
C HIS A 27 -6.06 -18.56 -2.91
N GLU A 28 -5.41 -17.91 -3.89
CA GLU A 28 -4.19 -18.42 -4.52
C GLU A 28 -2.97 -18.22 -3.60
N PRO A 29 -2.34 -19.30 -3.08
CA PRO A 29 -1.28 -19.18 -2.06
C PRO A 29 -0.04 -18.43 -2.52
N GLU A 30 0.36 -18.62 -3.78
CA GLU A 30 1.54 -17.96 -4.36
C GLU A 30 1.32 -16.46 -4.53
N VAL A 31 0.13 -16.06 -4.99
CA VAL A 31 -0.26 -14.65 -5.14
C VAL A 31 -0.39 -13.99 -3.76
N LYS A 32 -1.03 -14.67 -2.80
CA LYS A 32 -1.14 -14.20 -1.41
C LYS A 32 0.23 -13.94 -0.79
N ARG A 33 1.17 -14.87 -0.96
CA ARG A 33 2.54 -14.74 -0.46
C ARG A 33 3.27 -13.56 -1.10
N ALA A 34 3.25 -13.46 -2.43
CA ALA A 34 3.93 -12.38 -3.14
C ALA A 34 3.39 -11.00 -2.74
N LEU A 35 2.07 -10.86 -2.60
CA LEU A 35 1.45 -9.60 -2.19
C LEU A 35 1.75 -9.25 -0.72
N LYS A 36 1.78 -10.26 0.16
CA LYS A 36 2.17 -10.08 1.55
C LYS A 36 3.62 -9.59 1.67
N GLU A 37 4.55 -10.21 0.96
CA GLU A 37 5.96 -9.79 0.91
C GLU A 37 6.10 -8.33 0.42
N ILE A 38 5.30 -7.91 -0.57
CA ILE A 38 5.31 -6.53 -1.06
C ILE A 38 4.78 -5.54 -0.01
N VAL A 39 3.67 -5.88 0.66
CA VAL A 39 3.06 -4.99 1.67
C VAL A 39 3.92 -4.91 2.93
N GLU A 40 4.54 -6.01 3.35
CA GLU A 40 5.51 -6.04 4.44
C GLU A 40 6.75 -5.17 4.13
N ALA A 41 7.30 -5.27 2.91
CA ALA A 41 8.39 -4.39 2.48
C ALA A 41 7.97 -2.90 2.49
N TYR A 42 6.70 -2.59 2.24
CA TYR A 42 6.17 -1.23 2.39
C TYR A 42 6.03 -0.79 3.83
N ALA A 43 5.63 -1.70 4.73
CA ALA A 43 5.54 -1.45 6.15
C ALA A 43 6.90 -1.13 6.77
N ASP A 44 7.96 -1.82 6.32
CA ASP A 44 9.32 -1.57 6.77
C ASP A 44 9.84 -0.18 6.34
N ILE A 45 9.38 0.33 5.20
CA ILE A 45 9.80 1.62 4.66
C ILE A 45 8.87 2.76 5.13
N ALA A 46 7.63 2.47 5.55
CA ALA A 46 6.66 3.45 6.05
C ALA A 46 7.23 4.43 7.12
N PRO A 47 8.03 3.99 8.11
CA PRO A 47 8.67 4.89 9.08
C PRO A 47 9.66 5.87 8.44
N VAL A 48 10.34 5.47 7.36
CA VAL A 48 11.27 6.33 6.61
C VAL A 48 10.54 7.52 6.00
N PHE A 49 9.32 7.32 5.52
CA PHE A 49 8.50 8.43 5.01
C PHE A 49 8.13 9.46 6.09
N ARG A 50 8.05 9.08 7.37
CA ARG A 50 7.87 10.02 8.48
C ARG A 50 9.12 10.88 8.72
N ALA A 51 10.31 10.31 8.50
CA ALA A 51 11.59 10.98 8.69
C ALA A 51 12.04 11.83 7.48
N VAL A 52 11.67 11.46 6.25
CA VAL A 52 12.16 12.10 5.01
C VAL A 52 11.22 13.20 4.52
N PRO A 53 11.67 14.47 4.35
CA PRO A 53 10.84 15.57 3.87
C PRO A 53 10.16 15.26 2.52
N PRO A 54 8.91 15.70 2.28
CA PRO A 54 8.13 15.36 1.08
C PRO A 54 8.73 15.87 -0.25
N TYR A 55 9.75 16.73 -0.19
CA TYR A 55 10.47 17.27 -1.34
C TYR A 55 11.66 16.40 -1.78
N ASP A 56 11.96 15.33 -1.03
CA ASP A 56 13.03 14.40 -1.38
C ASP A 56 12.60 13.48 -2.52
N LYS A 57 13.47 13.31 -3.52
CA LYS A 57 13.24 12.42 -4.67
C LYS A 57 12.98 10.98 -4.22
N THR A 58 13.58 10.56 -3.10
CA THR A 58 13.39 9.24 -2.51
C THR A 58 11.95 9.04 -2.05
N TYR A 59 11.33 10.07 -1.47
CA TYR A 59 9.91 10.06 -1.08
C TYR A 59 9.01 9.85 -2.30
N ALA A 60 9.28 10.56 -3.40
CA ALA A 60 8.52 10.44 -4.64
C ALA A 60 8.65 9.05 -5.28
N ILE A 61 9.84 8.46 -5.28
CA ILE A 61 10.10 7.11 -5.82
C ILE A 61 9.33 6.07 -5.01
N LEU A 62 9.44 6.11 -3.69
CA LEU A 62 8.78 5.16 -2.82
C LEU A 62 7.25 5.30 -2.87
N LEU A 63 6.71 6.53 -2.93
CA LEU A 63 5.28 6.77 -3.10
C LEU A 63 4.76 6.29 -4.47
N ALA A 64 5.52 6.51 -5.53
CA ALA A 64 5.17 6.03 -6.87
C ALA A 64 5.15 4.50 -6.93
N GLY A 65 6.08 3.84 -6.25
CA GLY A 65 6.06 2.39 -6.07
C GLY A 65 4.77 1.92 -5.41
N LEU A 66 4.33 2.60 -4.33
CA LEU A 66 3.15 2.20 -3.55
C LEU A 66 1.91 2.27 -4.42
N LEU A 67 1.72 3.41 -5.09
CA LEU A 67 0.60 3.63 -5.99
C LEU A 67 0.57 2.61 -7.12
N ARG A 68 1.74 2.25 -7.66
CA ARG A 68 1.83 1.25 -8.74
C ARG A 68 1.48 -0.14 -8.25
N THR A 69 1.89 -0.51 -7.04
CA THR A 69 1.49 -1.77 -6.41
C THR A 69 -0.01 -1.80 -6.17
N MET A 70 -0.59 -0.75 -5.57
CA MET A 70 -2.03 -0.65 -5.33
C MET A 70 -2.82 -0.82 -6.63
N LYS A 71 -2.39 -0.14 -7.70
CA LYS A 71 -3.07 -0.25 -9.00
C LYS A 71 -3.03 -1.66 -9.57
N ARG A 72 -1.91 -2.37 -9.35
CA ARG A 72 -1.73 -3.73 -9.83
C ARG A 72 -2.56 -4.72 -9.02
N LEU A 73 -2.74 -4.46 -7.72
CA LEU A 73 -3.59 -5.22 -6.83
C LEU A 73 -5.08 -5.09 -7.24
N GLU A 74 -5.55 -3.88 -7.52
CA GLU A 74 -6.91 -3.65 -8.08
C GLU A 74 -7.16 -4.45 -9.36
N VAL A 75 -6.17 -4.50 -10.27
CA VAL A 75 -6.27 -5.24 -11.53
C VAL A 75 -6.32 -6.75 -11.29
N ILE A 76 -5.61 -7.25 -10.28
CA ILE A 76 -5.65 -8.66 -9.90
C ILE A 76 -7.02 -8.99 -9.28
N GLU A 77 -7.54 -8.16 -8.38
CA GLU A 77 -8.87 -8.34 -7.79
C GLU A 77 -9.98 -8.37 -8.85
N GLN A 78 -9.93 -7.47 -9.83
CA GLN A 78 -10.86 -7.46 -10.96
C GLN A 78 -10.80 -8.75 -11.79
N LYS A 79 -9.63 -9.36 -11.92
CA LYS A 79 -9.45 -10.62 -12.66
C LYS A 79 -9.90 -11.84 -11.85
N LEU A 80 -9.82 -11.77 -10.52
CA LEU A 80 -10.20 -12.84 -9.61
C LEU A 80 -11.68 -12.78 -9.20
N ASP A 81 -12.45 -11.81 -9.72
CA ASP A 81 -13.85 -11.49 -9.34
C ASP A 81 -14.04 -11.31 -7.82
N ILE A 82 -12.97 -10.87 -7.14
CA ILE A 82 -13.01 -10.51 -5.72
C ILE A 82 -13.61 -9.11 -5.64
N LYS A 83 -14.93 -9.01 -5.73
CA LYS A 83 -15.66 -7.81 -5.31
C LYS A 83 -15.78 -7.84 -3.79
N GLY A 84 -15.05 -6.94 -3.14
CA GLY A 84 -15.38 -6.49 -1.78
C GLY A 84 -16.72 -5.75 -1.75
#